data_AF-A0A7Y5THZ5-F1
#
_entry.id   AF-A0A7Y5THZ5-F1
#
_cell.length_a   1.000
_cell.length_b   1.000
_cell.length_c   1.000
_cell.angle_alpha   90.00
_cell.angle_beta   90.00
_cell.angle_gamma   90.00
#
_symmetry.space_group_name_H-M   'P 1'
#
loop_
_entity.id
_entity.type
_entity.pdbx_description
1 polymer ?
#
loop_
_entity_poly.entity_id
_entity_poly.type
_entity_poly.pdbx_seq_one_letter_code
_entity_poly.pdbx_strand_id
1 'polypeptide(L)'
;DAYAVGLTCGGILDVFVEKVNRETFPELGAVADDIAAGRPVAVVTVIEHPEPAWVGRRVVVHPETDGDDEDTSVLGSLGSGRADDAVRDDARGLLAQGRSAILTYGPDGERRGEGMRVFVAAHAPKPRMLVFGAIDFAAAVARVGGFLGYYVTVCDARPVFATKTRFPGADEVIVRWPHDYLRNEVDEGRIDSRTVIAVLTHDPKFDVPLLEVALRLPEVAYIGAMGSRRTHEDRLARLREAGLTDDELARMSSPIGLDLGARTPEETAVSIAAEIIALRWGGAGERLATTEGPIHHHHPAHDPEPSH
;
A
#
# COMPACT_ATOMS: atom_id res chain seq x y z
N ASP A 1 -8.60 -18.21 33.06
CA ASP A 1 -7.37 -17.96 33.83
C ASP A 1 -6.17 -17.93 32.88
N ALA A 2 -6.06 -16.87 32.08
CA ALA A 2 -5.01 -16.73 31.06
C ALA A 2 -3.63 -16.38 31.67
N TYR A 3 -3.58 -16.14 32.99
CA TYR A 3 -2.37 -15.87 33.76
C TYR A 3 -1.62 -17.15 34.17
N ALA A 4 -2.20 -18.33 34.00
CA ALA A 4 -1.61 -19.60 34.44
C ALA A 4 -0.56 -20.20 33.48
N VAL A 5 -0.45 -19.69 32.25
CA VAL A 5 0.54 -20.16 31.27
C VAL A 5 1.67 -19.13 31.22
N GLY A 6 2.64 -19.31 32.12
CA GLY A 6 3.79 -18.42 32.28
C GLY A 6 4.50 -18.12 30.96
N LEU A 7 4.75 -16.83 30.70
CA LEU A 7 5.56 -16.34 29.59
C LEU A 7 7.00 -16.83 29.80
N THR A 8 7.47 -17.73 28.94
CA THR A 8 8.76 -18.43 29.08
C THR A 8 10.00 -17.60 28.74
N CYS A 9 9.88 -16.27 28.62
CA CYS A 9 11.00 -15.34 28.56
C CYS A 9 10.59 -14.07 29.30
N GLY A 10 11.38 -13.59 30.26
CA GLY A 10 11.05 -12.44 31.11
C GLY A 10 10.94 -11.11 30.34
N GLY A 11 9.82 -10.90 29.66
CA GLY A 11 9.45 -9.65 29.01
C GLY A 11 8.48 -8.84 29.88
N ILE A 12 8.51 -7.52 29.71
CA ILE A 12 7.51 -6.61 30.27
C ILE A 12 6.33 -6.58 29.29
N LEU A 13 5.11 -6.73 29.81
CA LEU A 13 3.87 -6.58 29.06
C LEU A 13 3.13 -5.35 29.56
N ASP A 14 2.96 -4.35 28.69
CA ASP A 14 2.08 -3.22 28.94
C ASP A 14 0.65 -3.59 28.52
N VAL A 15 -0.32 -3.39 29.41
CA VAL A 15 -1.74 -3.67 29.13
C VAL A 15 -2.53 -2.38 29.29
N PHE A 16 -3.11 -1.91 28.20
CA PHE A 16 -4.08 -0.81 28.21
C PHE A 16 -5.49 -1.39 28.32
N VAL A 17 -6.27 -0.92 29.30
CA VAL A 17 -7.64 -1.37 29.55
C VAL A 17 -8.55 -0.16 29.59
N GLU A 18 -9.60 -0.18 28.77
CA GLU A 18 -10.62 0.87 28.74
C GLU A 18 -12.03 0.27 28.70
N LYS A 19 -13.02 1.06 29.13
CA LYS A 19 -14.44 0.69 29.02
C LYS A 19 -14.97 1.15 27.67
N VAL A 20 -15.42 0.19 26.86
CA VAL A 20 -16.01 0.44 25.55
C VAL A 20 -17.54 0.29 25.60
N ASN A 21 -18.26 1.30 25.11
CA ASN A 21 -19.72 1.30 24.95
C ASN A 21 -20.12 2.29 23.85
N ARG A 22 -21.42 2.43 23.54
CA ARG A 22 -21.90 3.31 22.46
C ARG A 22 -21.67 4.80 22.69
N GLU A 23 -21.49 5.24 23.93
CA GLU A 23 -21.13 6.63 24.24
C GLU A 23 -19.62 6.83 24.13
N THR A 24 -18.83 5.85 24.58
CA THR A 24 -17.38 5.98 24.56
C THR A 24 -16.77 5.67 23.20
N PHE A 25 -17.30 4.72 22.41
CA PHE A 25 -16.84 4.35 21.06
C PHE A 25 -18.04 4.00 20.15
N PRO A 26 -18.79 5.01 19.67
CA PRO A 26 -19.97 4.79 18.83
C PRO A 26 -19.67 4.07 17.50
N GLU A 27 -18.47 4.25 16.93
CA GLU A 27 -18.07 3.70 15.63
C GLU A 27 -17.66 2.22 15.69
N LEU A 28 -17.56 1.61 16.87
CA LEU A 28 -17.10 0.23 17.04
C LEU A 28 -17.86 -0.78 16.16
N GLY A 29 -19.17 -0.58 15.97
CA GLY A 29 -19.98 -1.44 15.11
C GLY A 29 -19.52 -1.41 13.65
N ALA A 30 -19.32 -0.21 13.10
CA ALA A 30 -18.83 -0.04 11.73
C ALA A 30 -17.42 -0.60 11.55
N VAL A 31 -16.53 -0.35 12.52
CA VAL A 31 -15.18 -0.93 12.54
C VAL A 31 -15.23 -2.47 12.53
N ALA A 32 -16.11 -3.07 13.33
CA ALA A 32 -16.28 -4.52 13.36
C ALA A 32 -16.80 -5.08 12.02
N ASP A 33 -17.73 -4.38 11.39
CA ASP A 33 -18.25 -4.73 10.06
C ASP A 33 -17.18 -4.63 8.98
N ASP A 34 -16.30 -3.62 9.03
CA ASP A 34 -15.16 -3.47 8.13
C ASP A 34 -14.16 -4.62 8.29
N ILE A 35 -13.79 -4.94 9.53
CA ILE A 35 -12.89 -6.06 9.84
C ILE A 35 -13.48 -7.38 9.36
N ALA A 36 -14.77 -7.64 9.62
CA ALA A 36 -15.44 -8.87 9.20
C ALA A 36 -15.51 -9.00 7.67
N ALA A 37 -15.64 -7.89 6.96
CA ALA A 37 -15.65 -7.84 5.51
C ALA A 37 -14.24 -7.76 4.88
N GLY A 38 -13.17 -7.68 5.67
CA GLY A 38 -11.80 -7.51 5.18
C GLY A 38 -11.52 -6.13 4.58
N ARG A 39 -12.38 -5.13 4.83
CA ARG A 39 -12.16 -3.74 4.41
C ARG A 39 -11.10 -3.12 5.33
N PRO A 40 -10.07 -2.45 4.77
CA PRO A 40 -9.06 -1.80 5.58
C PRO A 40 -9.66 -0.74 6.53
N VAL A 41 -9.35 -0.84 7.81
CA VAL A 41 -9.69 0.17 8.83
C VAL A 41 -8.61 0.20 9.91
N ALA A 42 -8.28 1.37 10.43
CA ALA A 42 -7.40 1.52 11.59
C ALA A 42 -8.11 2.25 12.73
N VAL A 43 -7.91 1.79 13.96
CA VAL A 43 -8.32 2.49 15.17
C VAL A 43 -7.07 3.02 15.86
N VAL A 44 -6.98 4.33 16.02
CA VAL A 44 -5.87 4.96 16.73
C VAL A 44 -6.34 5.44 18.08
N THR A 45 -5.74 4.96 19.16
CA THR A 45 -6.13 5.31 20.54
C THR A 45 -4.96 5.91 21.30
N VAL A 46 -5.17 7.05 21.96
CA VAL A 46 -4.18 7.64 22.88
C VAL A 46 -4.07 6.75 24.11
N ILE A 47 -2.90 6.16 24.32
CA ILE A 47 -2.63 5.24 25.44
C ILE A 47 -1.79 5.89 26.54
N GLU A 48 -1.13 7.01 26.25
CA GLU A 48 -0.39 7.81 27.22
C GLU A 48 -0.37 9.28 26.78
N HIS A 49 -0.55 10.20 27.74
CA HIS A 49 -0.52 11.64 27.52
C HIS A 49 -0.28 12.37 28.87
N PRO A 50 0.36 13.57 28.91
CA PRO A 50 0.60 14.28 30.16
C PRO A 50 -0.70 14.82 30.79
N GLU A 51 -1.70 15.10 29.95
CA GLU A 51 -3.06 15.42 30.39
C GLU A 51 -3.93 14.14 30.37
N PRO A 52 -4.37 13.62 31.53
CA PRO A 52 -5.12 12.35 31.60
C PRO A 52 -6.43 12.34 30.81
N ALA A 53 -7.03 13.50 30.53
CA ALA A 53 -8.27 13.63 29.76
C ALA A 53 -8.12 13.28 28.26
N TRP A 54 -6.90 13.10 27.78
CA TRP A 54 -6.62 12.65 26.41
C TRP A 54 -6.57 11.13 26.28
N VAL A 55 -6.22 10.41 27.36
CA VAL A 55 -6.10 8.96 27.33
C VAL A 55 -7.46 8.33 27.02
N GLY A 56 -7.49 7.43 26.03
CA GLY A 56 -8.70 6.80 25.50
C GLY A 56 -9.40 7.60 24.40
N ARG A 57 -8.97 8.83 24.08
CA ARG A 57 -9.42 9.50 22.85
C ARG A 57 -8.92 8.72 21.64
N ARG A 58 -9.74 8.70 20.59
CA ARG A 58 -9.45 7.92 19.40
C ARG A 58 -9.95 8.56 18.13
N VAL A 59 -9.32 8.14 17.04
CA VAL A 59 -9.76 8.38 15.66
C VAL A 59 -9.85 7.05 14.93
N VAL A 60 -10.85 6.91 14.08
CA VAL A 60 -10.97 5.80 13.12
C VAL A 60 -10.50 6.31 11.76
N VAL A 61 -9.62 5.57 11.11
CA VAL A 61 -8.99 5.94 9.85
C VAL A 61 -9.30 4.89 8.80
N HIS A 62 -9.87 5.30 7.68
CA HIS A 62 -10.08 4.50 6.48
C HIS A 62 -9.05 4.87 5.40
N PRO A 63 -8.85 4.05 4.35
CA PRO A 63 -8.11 4.46 3.17
C PRO A 63 -8.70 5.74 2.56
N GLU A 64 -7.87 6.56 1.94
CA GLU A 64 -8.37 7.62 1.07
C GLU A 64 -8.97 6.99 -0.19
N THR A 65 -10.17 7.42 -0.55
CA THR A 65 -10.85 7.08 -1.80
C THR A 65 -11.02 8.36 -2.61
N ASP A 66 -10.73 8.28 -3.91
CA ASP A 66 -10.87 9.42 -4.80
C ASP A 66 -12.34 9.90 -4.78
N GLY A 67 -12.55 11.14 -4.33
CA GLY A 67 -13.87 11.79 -4.32
C GLY A 67 -14.64 11.76 -3.01
N ASP A 68 -14.08 11.23 -1.92
CA ASP A 68 -14.66 11.40 -0.59
C ASP A 68 -14.33 12.79 -0.04
N ASP A 69 -15.34 13.49 0.49
CA ASP A 69 -15.11 14.66 1.34
C ASP A 69 -14.17 14.21 2.50
N GLU A 70 -13.14 15.02 2.77
CA GLU A 70 -12.11 14.78 3.79
C GLU A 70 -12.67 14.34 5.16
N ASP A 71 -13.93 14.71 5.42
CA ASP A 71 -14.73 14.48 6.62
C ASP A 71 -15.34 13.06 6.74
N THR A 72 -15.34 12.25 5.67
CA THR A 72 -15.91 10.87 5.68
C THR A 72 -14.87 9.77 5.84
N SER A 73 -13.59 10.03 5.52
CA SER A 73 -12.50 9.05 5.66
C SER A 73 -11.97 8.90 7.08
N VAL A 74 -12.36 9.81 8.00
CA VAL A 74 -11.89 9.83 9.39
C VAL A 74 -13.01 10.21 10.33
N LEU A 75 -13.22 9.39 11.36
CA LEU A 75 -14.22 9.63 12.40
C LEU A 75 -13.55 9.84 13.76
N GLY A 76 -14.04 10.83 14.50
CA GLY A 76 -13.52 11.18 15.84
C GLY A 76 -12.42 12.25 15.83
N SER A 77 -11.89 12.55 17.01
CA SER A 77 -10.80 13.50 17.21
C SER A 77 -10.04 13.19 18.50
N LEU A 78 -8.73 13.42 18.48
CA LEU A 78 -7.85 13.42 19.65
C LEU A 78 -7.96 14.73 20.44
N GLY A 79 -8.63 15.75 19.89
CA GLY A 79 -8.92 17.04 20.51
C GLY A 79 -7.92 18.14 20.18
N SER A 80 -7.07 17.94 19.18
CA SER A 80 -6.25 18.97 18.54
C SER A 80 -6.14 18.66 17.05
N GLY A 81 -6.38 19.65 16.19
CA GLY A 81 -6.25 19.48 14.75
C GLY A 81 -4.84 19.05 14.35
N ARG A 82 -3.81 19.60 15.00
CA ARG A 82 -2.42 19.22 14.74
C ARG A 82 -2.14 17.75 15.09
N ALA A 83 -2.64 17.31 16.25
CA ALA A 83 -2.49 15.92 16.67
C ALA A 83 -3.27 14.97 15.76
N ASP A 84 -4.48 15.36 15.37
CA ASP A 84 -5.31 14.60 14.43
C ASP A 84 -4.60 14.42 13.09
N ASP A 85 -4.07 15.50 12.50
CA ASP A 85 -3.38 15.45 11.21
C ASP A 85 -2.13 14.55 11.26
N ALA A 86 -1.27 14.75 12.26
CA ALA A 86 -0.02 14.00 12.38
C ALA A 86 -0.25 12.50 12.59
N VAL A 87 -1.19 12.15 13.48
CA VAL A 87 -1.51 10.76 13.81
C VAL A 87 -2.25 10.08 12.66
N ARG A 88 -3.17 10.80 11.99
CA ARG A 88 -3.91 10.31 10.83
C ARG A 88 -2.96 9.93 9.69
N ASP A 89 -2.03 10.80 9.34
CA ASP A 89 -1.07 10.57 8.26
C ASP A 89 -0.20 9.33 8.55
N ASP A 90 0.35 9.23 9.75
CA ASP A 90 1.16 8.06 10.13
C ASP A 90 0.32 6.76 10.21
N ALA A 91 -0.92 6.85 10.68
CA ALA A 91 -1.84 5.72 10.73
C ALA A 91 -2.27 5.23 9.34
N ARG A 92 -2.45 6.14 8.36
CA ARG A 92 -2.69 5.77 6.95
C ARG A 92 -1.52 4.96 6.39
N GLY A 93 -0.29 5.37 6.68
CA GLY A 93 0.91 4.61 6.31
C GLY A 93 0.93 3.18 6.86
N LEU A 94 0.56 3.03 8.13
CA LEU A 94 0.43 1.74 8.82
C LEU A 94 -0.72 0.89 8.26
N LEU A 95 -1.86 1.49 7.98
CA LEU A 95 -3.03 0.84 7.42
C LEU A 95 -2.78 0.33 5.99
N ALA A 96 -2.13 1.13 5.16
CA ALA A 96 -1.73 0.73 3.81
C ALA A 96 -0.85 -0.53 3.80
N GLN A 97 -0.09 -0.77 4.87
CA GLN A 97 0.76 -1.95 5.07
C GLN A 97 0.08 -3.07 5.88
N GLY A 98 -1.10 -2.84 6.45
CA GLY A 98 -1.76 -3.77 7.39
C GLY A 98 -0.93 -4.01 8.66
N ARG A 99 -0.21 -3.00 9.16
CA ARG A 99 0.68 -3.11 10.32
C ARG A 99 0.17 -2.30 11.50
N SER A 100 0.06 -2.92 12.67
CA SER A 100 -0.21 -2.22 13.92
C SER A 100 1.09 -1.81 14.61
N ALA A 101 1.10 -0.65 15.28
CA ALA A 101 2.27 -0.15 16.00
C ALA A 101 1.87 0.85 17.11
N ILE A 102 2.81 1.08 18.04
CA ILE A 102 2.74 2.22 18.96
C ILE A 102 3.61 3.33 18.36
N LEU A 103 3.04 4.54 18.26
CA LEU A 103 3.73 5.74 17.78
C LEU A 103 3.86 6.76 18.93
N THR A 104 4.92 7.56 18.88
CA THR A 104 5.25 8.55 19.91
C THR A 104 5.33 9.94 19.31
N TYR A 105 4.72 10.90 20.00
CA TYR A 105 4.66 12.31 19.64
C TYR A 105 4.90 13.20 20.86
N GLY A 106 5.10 14.50 20.61
CA GLY A 106 4.86 15.52 21.62
C GLY A 106 3.38 15.62 22.00
N PRO A 107 3.04 16.35 23.08
CA PRO A 107 1.67 16.42 23.59
C PRO A 107 0.63 16.94 22.59
N ASP A 108 1.05 17.71 21.57
CA ASP A 108 0.15 18.27 20.55
C ASP A 108 0.40 17.64 19.16
N GLY A 109 0.94 16.42 19.12
CA GLY A 109 1.20 15.69 17.87
C GLY A 109 2.53 16.04 17.20
N GLU A 110 3.47 16.65 17.91
CA GLU A 110 4.78 16.94 17.34
C GLU A 110 5.56 15.66 17.02
N ARG A 111 5.79 15.41 15.73
CA ARG A 111 6.63 14.28 15.29
C ARG A 111 8.03 14.38 15.89
N ARG A 112 8.56 13.24 16.36
CA ARG A 112 9.82 13.13 17.11
C ARG A 112 9.82 13.85 18.47
N GLY A 113 8.67 14.28 18.97
CA GLY A 113 8.50 14.72 20.36
C GLY A 113 8.29 13.54 21.33
N GLU A 114 8.13 13.89 22.60
CA GLU A 114 7.81 12.95 23.68
C GLU A 114 6.65 13.50 24.52
N GLY A 115 5.84 12.60 25.09
CA GLY A 115 4.73 12.96 25.98
C GLY A 115 3.42 12.29 25.59
N MET A 116 3.17 12.05 24.31
CA MET A 116 1.99 11.32 23.82
C MET A 116 2.40 9.98 23.19
N ARG A 117 1.75 8.88 23.58
CA ARG A 117 1.81 7.61 22.84
C ARG A 117 0.42 7.24 22.35
N VAL A 118 0.34 6.81 21.10
CA VAL A 118 -0.88 6.28 20.49
C VAL A 118 -0.64 4.85 20.03
N PHE A 119 -1.65 4.00 20.20
CA PHE A 119 -1.67 2.67 19.61
C PHE A 119 -2.53 2.69 18.33
N VAL A 120 -1.92 2.33 17.21
CA VAL A 120 -2.59 2.15 15.92
C VAL A 120 -2.89 0.67 15.74
N ALA A 121 -4.16 0.30 15.86
CA ALA A 121 -4.68 -1.03 15.53
C ALA A 121 -5.14 -1.03 14.07
N ALA A 122 -4.24 -1.37 13.16
CA ALA A 122 -4.53 -1.46 11.73
C ALA A 122 -5.02 -2.86 11.36
N HIS A 123 -6.21 -2.90 10.75
CA HIS A 123 -6.84 -4.11 10.25
C HIS A 123 -6.95 -4.02 8.73
N ALA A 124 -5.99 -4.62 8.04
CA ALA A 124 -6.06 -4.80 6.60
C ALA A 124 -5.30 -6.07 6.20
N PRO A 125 -5.76 -6.81 5.18
CA PRO A 125 -4.92 -7.86 4.60
C PRO A 125 -3.67 -7.22 3.99
N LYS A 126 -2.56 -7.98 3.94
CA LYS A 126 -1.34 -7.52 3.25
C LYS A 126 -1.69 -7.10 1.82
N PRO A 127 -1.22 -5.94 1.35
CA PRO A 127 -1.40 -5.57 -0.04
C PRO A 127 -0.69 -6.58 -0.95
N ARG A 128 -1.18 -6.80 -2.16
CA ARG A 128 -0.63 -7.83 -3.06
C ARG A 128 0.31 -7.25 -4.10
N MET A 129 1.40 -7.96 -4.38
CA MET A 129 2.29 -7.67 -5.50
C MET A 129 2.28 -8.86 -6.44
N LEU A 130 1.74 -8.66 -7.64
CA LEU A 130 1.65 -9.67 -8.68
C LEU A 130 2.78 -9.46 -9.69
N VAL A 131 3.74 -10.37 -9.72
CA VAL A 131 4.92 -10.32 -10.58
C VAL A 131 4.74 -11.32 -11.72
N PHE A 132 4.51 -10.82 -12.94
CA PHE A 132 4.30 -11.64 -14.12
C PHE A 132 5.58 -11.75 -14.96
N GLY A 133 6.10 -12.97 -15.09
CA GLY A 133 7.36 -13.26 -15.78
C GLY A 133 8.47 -13.67 -14.81
N ALA A 134 8.75 -14.97 -14.75
CA ALA A 134 9.72 -15.58 -13.83
C ALA A 134 11.16 -15.49 -14.37
N ILE A 135 11.59 -14.29 -14.72
CA ILE A 135 12.97 -13.97 -15.13
C ILE A 135 13.85 -13.60 -13.93
N ASP A 136 15.15 -13.41 -14.13
CA ASP A 136 16.09 -13.18 -13.01
C ASP A 136 15.79 -11.87 -12.24
N PHE A 137 15.23 -10.86 -12.92
CA PHE A 137 14.77 -9.63 -12.28
C PHE A 137 13.62 -9.85 -11.28
N ALA A 138 12.77 -10.87 -11.50
CA ALA A 138 11.63 -11.13 -10.65
C ALA A 138 12.03 -11.53 -9.23
N ALA A 139 13.18 -12.17 -9.04
CA ALA A 139 13.68 -12.51 -7.71
C ALA A 139 14.06 -11.27 -6.90
N ALA A 140 14.67 -10.27 -7.54
CA ALA A 140 15.00 -9.00 -6.90
C ALA A 140 13.71 -8.21 -6.56
N VAL A 141 12.77 -8.11 -7.50
CA VAL A 141 11.47 -7.47 -7.28
C VAL A 141 10.69 -8.16 -6.15
N ALA A 142 10.66 -9.49 -6.11
CA ALA A 142 9.97 -10.23 -5.06
C ALA A 142 10.56 -9.97 -3.66
N ARG A 143 11.89 -9.94 -3.52
CA ARG A 143 12.54 -9.61 -2.25
C ARG A 143 12.20 -8.20 -1.78
N VAL A 144 12.24 -7.21 -2.69
CA VAL A 144 11.90 -5.83 -2.35
C VAL A 144 10.41 -5.68 -2.03
N GLY A 145 9.54 -6.37 -2.77
CA GLY A 145 8.10 -6.43 -2.48
C GLY A 145 7.81 -6.97 -1.07
N GLY A 146 8.42 -8.11 -0.72
CA GLY A 146 8.30 -8.68 0.63
C GLY A 146 8.84 -7.75 1.71
N PHE A 147 9.96 -7.05 1.45
CA PHE A 147 10.51 -6.04 2.35
C PHE A 147 9.54 -4.87 2.59
N LEU A 148 8.82 -4.44 1.55
CA LEU A 148 7.79 -3.40 1.65
C LEU A 148 6.47 -3.89 2.26
N GLY A 149 6.38 -5.17 2.65
CA GLY A 149 5.21 -5.74 3.32
C GLY A 149 4.14 -6.31 2.38
N TYR A 150 4.40 -6.39 1.07
CA TYR A 150 3.48 -7.02 0.13
C TYR A 150 3.43 -8.54 0.31
N TYR A 151 2.27 -9.12 0.02
CA TYR A 151 2.15 -10.53 -0.31
C TYR A 151 2.50 -10.72 -1.78
N VAL A 152 3.63 -11.37 -2.07
CA VAL A 152 4.20 -11.45 -3.41
C VAL A 152 3.85 -12.78 -4.09
N THR A 153 3.17 -12.70 -5.23
CA THR A 153 2.96 -13.84 -6.12
C THR A 153 3.77 -13.68 -7.39
N VAL A 154 4.63 -14.65 -7.71
CA VAL A 154 5.33 -14.74 -9.00
C VAL A 154 4.58 -15.71 -9.92
N CYS A 155 4.16 -15.26 -11.09
CA CYS A 155 3.41 -16.05 -12.06
C CYS A 155 4.11 -16.11 -13.42
N ASP A 156 4.29 -17.31 -13.96
CA ASP A 156 4.79 -17.54 -15.32
C ASP A 156 4.14 -18.79 -15.91
N ALA A 157 3.85 -18.81 -17.22
CA ALA A 157 3.25 -19.98 -17.86
C ALA A 157 4.20 -21.17 -17.97
N ARG A 158 5.50 -20.96 -17.78
CA ARG A 158 6.55 -21.96 -18.01
C ARG A 158 7.01 -22.56 -16.67
N PRO A 159 6.76 -23.87 -16.43
CA PRO A 159 7.08 -24.52 -15.15
C PRO A 159 8.57 -24.53 -14.82
N VAL A 160 9.44 -24.53 -15.84
CA VAL A 160 10.90 -24.48 -15.66
C VAL A 160 11.35 -23.18 -15.00
N PHE A 161 10.63 -22.08 -15.26
CA PHE A 161 10.99 -20.77 -14.72
C PHE A 161 10.36 -20.54 -13.35
N ALA A 162 9.06 -20.77 -13.19
CA ALA A 162 8.31 -20.54 -11.97
C ALA A 162 8.47 -21.68 -10.94
N THR A 163 9.58 -21.66 -10.20
CA THR A 163 9.85 -22.62 -9.12
C THR A 163 10.17 -21.92 -7.80
N LYS A 164 9.76 -22.51 -6.67
CA LYS A 164 10.06 -21.97 -5.33
C LYS A 164 11.56 -21.82 -5.06
N THR A 165 12.38 -22.70 -5.61
CA THR A 165 13.85 -22.63 -5.47
C THR A 165 14.44 -21.35 -6.09
N ARG A 166 13.87 -20.87 -7.20
CA ARG A 166 14.30 -19.62 -7.85
C ARG A 166 13.76 -18.37 -7.15
N PHE A 167 12.63 -18.49 -6.45
CA PHE A 167 11.95 -17.37 -5.79
C PHE A 167 11.67 -17.67 -4.31
N PRO A 168 12.69 -17.86 -3.46
CA PRO A 168 12.50 -18.15 -2.04
C PRO A 168 11.90 -16.95 -1.26
N GLY A 169 11.95 -15.75 -1.82
CA GLY A 169 11.36 -14.54 -1.24
C GLY A 169 9.93 -14.23 -1.69
N ALA A 170 9.34 -15.07 -2.55
CA ALA A 170 7.92 -14.93 -2.92
C ALA A 170 7.04 -15.78 -1.99
N ASP A 171 5.89 -15.24 -1.59
CA ASP A 171 4.90 -15.99 -0.82
C ASP A 171 4.30 -17.13 -1.68
N GLU A 172 4.07 -16.84 -2.97
CA GLU A 172 3.56 -17.81 -3.95
C GLU A 172 4.35 -17.80 -5.26
N VAL A 173 4.44 -19.00 -5.86
CA VAL A 173 4.99 -19.19 -7.20
C VAL A 173 4.01 -20.04 -8.00
N ILE A 174 3.44 -19.45 -9.04
CA ILE A 174 2.30 -19.99 -9.80
C ILE A 174 2.74 -20.29 -11.24
N VAL A 175 2.40 -21.50 -11.70
CA VAL A 175 2.54 -21.90 -13.10
C VAL A 175 1.19 -21.76 -13.80
N ARG A 176 0.95 -20.62 -14.44
CA ARG A 176 -0.30 -20.32 -15.17
C ARG A 176 -0.04 -19.26 -16.23
N TRP A 177 -0.92 -19.20 -17.23
CA TRP A 177 -1.00 -18.04 -18.11
C TRP A 177 -1.27 -16.76 -17.30
N PRO A 178 -0.46 -15.70 -17.46
CA PRO A 178 -0.60 -14.47 -16.66
C PRO A 178 -2.00 -13.86 -16.67
N HIS A 179 -2.63 -13.76 -17.84
CA HIS A 179 -3.98 -13.19 -17.98
C HIS A 179 -5.06 -14.07 -17.33
N ASP A 180 -4.94 -15.40 -17.43
CA ASP A 180 -5.87 -16.34 -16.78
C ASP A 180 -5.75 -16.27 -15.26
N TYR A 181 -4.52 -16.17 -14.75
CA TYR A 181 -4.29 -15.96 -13.32
C TYR A 181 -4.94 -14.65 -12.87
N LEU A 182 -4.63 -13.53 -13.55
CA LEU A 182 -5.15 -12.23 -13.17
C LEU A 182 -6.69 -12.18 -13.18
N ARG A 183 -7.35 -12.72 -14.23
CA ARG A 183 -8.82 -12.81 -14.29
C ARG A 183 -9.39 -13.59 -13.11
N ASN A 184 -8.79 -14.73 -12.77
CA ASN A 184 -9.21 -15.52 -11.62
C ASN A 184 -9.05 -14.75 -10.29
N GLU A 185 -7.98 -13.98 -10.11
CA GLU A 185 -7.82 -13.14 -8.92
C GLU A 185 -8.87 -12.03 -8.83
N VAL A 186 -9.29 -11.48 -9.97
CA VAL A 186 -10.37 -10.49 -10.05
C VAL A 186 -11.71 -11.13 -9.70
N ASP A 187 -12.03 -12.28 -10.32
CA ASP A 187 -13.29 -13.00 -10.10
C ASP A 187 -13.46 -13.43 -8.63
N GLU A 188 -12.34 -13.74 -7.96
CA GLU A 188 -12.31 -14.11 -6.54
C GLU A 188 -12.22 -12.90 -5.59
N GLY A 189 -12.28 -11.66 -6.11
CA GLY A 189 -12.31 -10.43 -5.31
C GLY A 189 -11.00 -10.17 -4.55
N ARG A 190 -9.87 -10.63 -5.08
CA ARG A 190 -8.54 -10.51 -4.43
C ARG A 190 -7.65 -9.43 -5.01
N ILE A 191 -8.22 -8.52 -5.80
CA ILE A 191 -7.56 -7.32 -6.31
C ILE A 191 -8.25 -6.12 -5.67
N ASP A 192 -7.43 -5.21 -5.14
CA ASP A 192 -7.89 -3.97 -4.50
C ASP A 192 -7.03 -2.77 -4.94
N SER A 193 -7.42 -1.57 -4.52
CA SER A 193 -6.71 -0.31 -4.78
C SER A 193 -5.27 -0.28 -4.28
N ARG A 194 -4.81 -1.25 -3.47
CA ARG A 194 -3.44 -1.36 -2.96
C ARG A 194 -2.61 -2.39 -3.71
N THR A 195 -3.22 -3.16 -4.60
CA THR A 195 -2.57 -4.19 -5.39
C THR A 195 -1.63 -3.56 -6.42
N VAL A 196 -0.45 -4.13 -6.60
CA VAL A 196 0.55 -3.68 -7.59
C VAL A 196 0.86 -4.79 -8.57
N ILE A 197 0.92 -4.45 -9.85
CA ILE A 197 1.16 -5.40 -10.95
C ILE A 197 2.47 -5.03 -11.64
N ALA A 198 3.42 -5.98 -11.66
CA ALA A 198 4.70 -5.84 -12.35
C ALA A 198 4.80 -6.84 -13.50
N VAL A 199 4.76 -6.35 -14.74
CA VAL A 199 4.90 -7.13 -15.96
C VAL A 199 6.37 -7.16 -16.39
N LEU A 200 7.05 -8.27 -16.09
CA LEU A 200 8.49 -8.48 -16.34
C LEU A 200 8.77 -9.35 -17.58
N THR A 201 7.74 -9.63 -18.38
CA THR A 201 7.85 -10.26 -19.69
C THR A 201 7.55 -9.25 -20.81
N HIS A 202 8.14 -9.46 -21.97
CA HIS A 202 7.89 -8.69 -23.20
C HIS A 202 7.58 -9.60 -24.39
N ASP A 203 7.28 -10.88 -24.11
CA ASP A 203 6.81 -11.80 -25.13
C ASP A 203 5.33 -11.48 -25.39
N PRO A 204 4.96 -11.05 -26.63
CA PRO A 204 3.60 -10.63 -26.98
C PRO A 204 2.55 -11.72 -26.76
N LYS A 205 2.94 -12.99 -26.67
CA LYS A 205 2.03 -14.09 -26.33
C LYS A 205 1.51 -13.97 -24.90
N PHE A 206 2.24 -13.31 -24.01
CA PHE A 206 1.94 -13.21 -22.59
C PHE A 206 1.62 -11.78 -22.14
N ASP A 207 2.39 -10.77 -22.55
CA ASP A 207 2.24 -9.41 -22.00
C ASP A 207 1.01 -8.68 -22.55
N VAL A 208 0.73 -8.78 -23.86
CA VAL A 208 -0.46 -8.18 -24.48
C VAL A 208 -1.76 -8.65 -23.82
N PRO A 209 -2.11 -9.95 -23.78
CA PRO A 209 -3.38 -10.38 -23.17
C PRO A 209 -3.45 -10.12 -21.67
N LEU A 210 -2.30 -10.04 -20.98
CA LEU A 210 -2.25 -9.66 -19.57
C LEU A 210 -2.58 -8.18 -19.38
N LEU A 211 -1.97 -7.30 -20.18
CA LEU A 211 -2.17 -5.85 -20.09
C LEU A 211 -3.56 -5.44 -20.56
N GLU A 212 -4.18 -6.17 -21.50
CA GLU A 212 -5.60 -6.02 -21.84
C GLU A 212 -6.54 -6.20 -20.63
N VAL A 213 -6.17 -7.08 -19.70
CA VAL A 213 -6.92 -7.29 -18.44
C VAL A 213 -6.51 -6.23 -17.42
N ALA A 214 -5.21 -6.07 -17.17
CA ALA A 214 -4.69 -5.21 -16.11
C ALA A 214 -5.11 -3.73 -16.28
N LEU A 215 -4.98 -3.19 -17.49
CA LEU A 215 -5.26 -1.77 -17.78
C LEU A 215 -6.76 -1.44 -17.78
N ARG A 216 -7.63 -2.46 -17.71
CA ARG A 216 -9.08 -2.33 -17.60
C ARG A 216 -9.62 -2.61 -16.20
N LEU A 217 -8.74 -2.94 -15.25
CA LEU A 217 -9.15 -3.09 -13.86
C LEU A 217 -9.63 -1.74 -13.31
N PRO A 218 -10.75 -1.68 -12.59
CA PRO A 218 -11.25 -0.41 -12.06
C PRO A 218 -10.28 0.18 -11.03
N GLU A 219 -9.76 -0.65 -10.13
CA GLU A 219 -8.92 -0.21 -9.02
C GLU A 219 -7.67 -1.09 -8.88
N VAL A 220 -6.50 -0.45 -8.95
CA VAL A 220 -5.18 -1.04 -8.72
C VAL A 220 -4.19 0.09 -8.47
N ALA A 221 -3.25 -0.08 -7.53
CA ALA A 221 -2.31 0.98 -7.17
C ALA A 221 -1.28 1.27 -8.29
N TYR A 222 -0.93 0.24 -9.07
CA TYR A 222 0.20 0.33 -9.99
C TYR A 222 0.16 -0.76 -11.06
N ILE A 223 0.44 -0.37 -12.31
CA ILE A 223 0.65 -1.30 -13.43
C ILE A 223 1.95 -0.91 -14.13
N GLY A 224 3.02 -1.64 -13.83
CA GLY A 224 4.34 -1.42 -14.40
C GLY A 224 4.69 -2.44 -15.47
N ALA A 225 5.32 -2.01 -16.57
CA ALA A 225 5.77 -2.91 -17.63
C ALA A 225 7.25 -2.71 -17.97
N MET A 226 8.06 -3.74 -17.73
CA MET A 226 9.50 -3.71 -17.97
C MET A 226 9.83 -3.67 -19.46
N GLY A 227 10.85 -2.91 -19.85
CA GLY A 227 11.36 -2.92 -21.21
C GLY A 227 12.21 -1.70 -21.51
N SER A 228 13.05 -1.80 -22.55
CA SER A 228 13.71 -0.61 -23.10
C SER A 228 12.68 0.36 -23.69
N ARG A 229 13.05 1.62 -23.96
CA ARG A 229 12.17 2.56 -24.68
C ARG A 229 11.66 1.99 -26.00
N ARG A 230 12.52 1.29 -26.75
CA ARG A 230 12.12 0.58 -27.98
C ARG A 230 11.10 -0.53 -27.72
N THR A 231 11.27 -1.30 -26.64
CA THR A 231 10.31 -2.35 -26.23
C THR A 231 8.97 -1.73 -25.83
N HIS A 232 9.00 -0.58 -25.16
CA HIS A 232 7.81 0.18 -24.80
C HIS A 232 7.03 0.63 -26.05
N GLU A 233 7.68 1.24 -27.04
CA GLU A 233 7.01 1.66 -28.29
C GLU A 233 6.38 0.49 -29.04
N ASP A 234 7.10 -0.63 -29.18
CA ASP A 234 6.59 -1.86 -29.82
C ASP A 234 5.39 -2.43 -29.06
N ARG A 235 5.43 -2.41 -27.71
CA ARG A 235 4.30 -2.83 -26.87
C ARG A 235 3.10 -1.92 -27.06
N LEU A 236 3.28 -0.59 -27.07
CA LEU A 236 2.18 0.35 -27.27
C LEU A 236 1.50 0.13 -28.63
N ALA A 237 2.28 -0.09 -29.69
CA ALA A 237 1.72 -0.40 -31.00
C ALA A 237 0.82 -1.65 -30.97
N ARG A 238 1.30 -2.75 -30.37
CA ARG A 238 0.52 -3.99 -30.24
C ARG A 238 -0.72 -3.83 -29.36
N LEU A 239 -0.64 -3.08 -28.28
CA LEU A 239 -1.79 -2.85 -27.40
C LEU A 239 -2.86 -2.00 -28.10
N ARG A 240 -2.46 -0.99 -28.89
CA ARG A 240 -3.39 -0.25 -29.75
C ARG A 240 -4.02 -1.14 -30.81
N GLU A 241 -3.24 -2.02 -31.45
CA GLU A 241 -3.76 -3.03 -32.38
C GLU A 241 -4.75 -3.99 -31.69
N ALA A 242 -4.52 -4.32 -30.41
CA ALA A 242 -5.43 -5.09 -29.57
C ALA A 242 -6.65 -4.28 -29.04
N GLY A 243 -6.76 -3.00 -29.41
CA GLY A 243 -7.93 -2.17 -29.12
C GLY A 243 -7.89 -1.42 -27.79
N LEU A 244 -6.71 -1.21 -27.19
CA LEU A 244 -6.59 -0.31 -26.04
C LEU A 244 -6.59 1.15 -26.47
N THR A 245 -7.29 1.95 -25.69
CA THR A 245 -7.38 3.42 -25.81
C THR A 245 -6.15 4.09 -25.20
N ASP A 246 -5.85 5.32 -25.61
CA ASP A 246 -4.73 6.07 -25.02
C ASP A 246 -4.94 6.34 -23.52
N ASP A 247 -6.19 6.48 -23.05
CA ASP A 247 -6.51 6.63 -21.61
C ASP A 247 -6.19 5.35 -20.82
N GLU A 248 -6.52 4.17 -21.35
CA GLU A 248 -6.13 2.89 -20.72
C GLU A 248 -4.60 2.73 -20.71
N LEU A 249 -3.91 3.13 -21.80
CA LEU A 249 -2.45 3.04 -21.91
C LEU A 249 -1.73 4.01 -20.97
N ALA A 250 -2.29 5.19 -20.71
CA ALA A 250 -1.72 6.20 -19.83
C ALA A 250 -1.60 5.73 -18.36
N ARG A 251 -2.37 4.71 -17.96
CA ARG A 251 -2.29 4.08 -16.63
C ARG A 251 -1.05 3.21 -16.44
N MET A 252 -0.30 2.92 -17.50
CA MET A 252 0.86 2.02 -17.47
C MET A 252 2.16 2.80 -17.19
N SER A 253 2.88 2.42 -16.14
CA SER A 253 4.26 2.84 -15.90
C SER A 253 5.21 2.02 -16.78
N SER A 254 5.59 2.56 -17.94
CA SER A 254 6.49 1.91 -18.90
C SER A 254 7.39 2.94 -19.61
N PRO A 255 8.72 2.77 -19.63
CA PRO A 255 9.51 1.76 -18.90
C PRO A 255 9.26 1.79 -17.38
N ILE A 256 9.26 0.61 -16.77
CA ILE A 256 8.94 0.45 -15.34
C ILE A 256 10.00 1.10 -14.42
N GLY A 257 9.57 1.75 -13.34
CA GLY A 257 10.42 2.30 -12.28
C GLY A 257 10.94 3.72 -12.57
N LEU A 258 11.38 4.39 -11.50
CA LEU A 258 11.99 5.72 -11.60
C LEU A 258 13.33 5.69 -12.35
N ASP A 259 13.68 6.81 -12.99
CA ASP A 259 15.00 6.97 -13.63
C ASP A 259 16.11 7.22 -12.58
N LEU A 260 16.59 6.13 -12.00
CA LEU A 260 17.74 6.12 -11.08
C LEU A 260 19.07 5.81 -11.78
N GLY A 261 19.06 5.65 -13.10
CA GLY A 261 20.22 5.12 -13.85
C GLY A 261 20.57 3.67 -13.49
N ALA A 262 19.58 2.87 -13.07
CA ALA A 262 19.73 1.48 -12.65
C ALA A 262 20.36 0.59 -13.74
N ARG A 263 21.26 -0.33 -13.34
CA ARG A 263 21.98 -1.24 -14.23
C ARG A 263 21.90 -2.71 -13.80
N THR A 264 21.68 -2.96 -12.51
CA THR A 264 21.54 -4.31 -11.96
C THR A 264 20.07 -4.67 -11.69
N PRO A 265 19.73 -5.98 -11.56
CA PRO A 265 18.40 -6.40 -11.14
C PRO A 265 17.96 -5.79 -9.80
N GLU A 266 18.87 -5.70 -8.84
CA GLU A 266 18.61 -5.10 -7.52
C GLU A 266 18.35 -3.60 -7.62
N GLU A 267 19.14 -2.84 -8.39
CA GLU A 267 18.91 -1.41 -8.63
C GLU A 267 17.59 -1.17 -9.37
N THR A 268 17.25 -2.04 -10.31
CA THR A 268 15.97 -1.97 -11.03
C THR A 268 14.80 -2.28 -10.10
N ALA A 269 14.93 -3.26 -9.21
CA ALA A 269 13.91 -3.53 -8.20
C ALA A 269 13.71 -2.34 -7.25
N VAL A 270 14.79 -1.63 -6.88
CA VAL A 270 14.72 -0.39 -6.10
C VAL A 270 14.02 0.72 -6.90
N SER A 271 14.29 0.87 -8.19
CA SER A 271 13.61 1.90 -9.00
C SER A 271 12.11 1.65 -9.14
N ILE A 272 11.70 0.39 -9.31
CA ILE A 272 10.29 -0.03 -9.33
C ILE A 272 9.62 0.26 -7.99
N ALA A 273 10.26 -0.14 -6.89
CA ALA A 273 9.76 0.10 -5.55
C ALA A 273 9.62 1.59 -5.23
N ALA A 274 10.60 2.40 -5.64
CA ALA A 274 10.56 3.84 -5.46
C ALA A 274 9.40 4.48 -6.23
N GLU A 275 9.13 4.04 -7.47
CA GLU A 275 7.99 4.51 -8.26
C GLU A 275 6.65 4.14 -7.62
N ILE A 276 6.50 2.90 -7.15
CA ILE A 276 5.29 2.43 -6.43
C ILE A 276 5.03 3.29 -5.18
N ILE A 277 6.07 3.59 -4.40
CA ILE A 277 5.95 4.43 -3.20
C ILE A 277 5.60 5.87 -3.58
N ALA A 278 6.29 6.42 -4.60
CA ALA A 278 6.08 7.78 -5.07
C ALA A 278 4.63 7.98 -5.51
N LEU A 279 4.10 7.12 -6.39
CA LEU A 279 2.73 7.23 -6.89
C LEU A 279 1.68 7.08 -5.78
N ARG A 280 1.93 6.19 -4.80
CA ARG A 280 1.01 6.02 -3.66
C ARG A 280 0.86 7.27 -2.81
N TRP A 281 1.95 8.01 -2.61
CA TRP A 281 1.99 9.14 -1.67
C TRP A 281 2.13 10.50 -2.38
N GLY A 282 1.86 10.56 -3.69
CA GLY A 282 1.98 11.80 -4.47
C GLY A 282 3.40 12.37 -4.56
N GLY A 283 4.43 11.54 -4.37
CA GLY A 283 5.82 11.95 -4.47
C GLY A 283 6.30 12.09 -5.93
N ALA A 284 7.16 13.07 -6.19
CA ALA A 284 7.74 13.31 -7.52
C ALA A 284 9.06 12.55 -7.79
N GLY A 285 9.66 11.93 -6.77
CA GLY A 285 10.97 11.27 -6.88
C GLY A 285 12.17 12.22 -6.91
N GLU A 286 11.97 13.49 -6.55
CA GLU A 286 13.02 14.50 -6.47
C GLU A 286 13.87 14.40 -5.19
N ARG A 287 15.00 15.11 -5.16
CA ARG A 287 15.84 15.17 -3.96
C ARG A 287 15.14 16.01 -2.90
N LEU A 288 14.82 15.42 -1.75
CA LEU A 288 14.21 16.15 -0.61
C LEU A 288 15.01 17.39 -0.15
N ALA A 289 16.33 17.43 -0.39
CA ALA A 289 17.16 18.59 -0.06
C ALA A 289 16.86 19.83 -0.93
N THR A 290 16.16 19.67 -2.04
CA THR A 290 15.78 20.76 -2.97
C THR A 290 14.29 21.08 -2.93
N THR A 291 13.50 20.36 -2.14
CA THR A 291 12.06 20.60 -1.97
C THR A 291 11.81 21.47 -0.73
N GLU A 292 10.77 22.29 -0.78
CA GLU A 292 10.28 23.07 0.36
C GLU A 292 8.97 22.46 0.90
N GLY A 293 8.61 22.77 2.15
CA GLY A 293 7.38 22.29 2.78
C GLY A 293 7.49 20.92 3.46
N PRO A 294 6.35 20.32 3.87
CA PRO A 294 6.30 19.02 4.52
C PRO A 294 6.79 17.89 3.60
N ILE A 295 7.48 16.89 4.18
CA ILE A 295 7.98 15.70 3.45
C ILE A 295 6.84 14.74 3.08
N HIS A 296 5.81 14.69 3.92
CA HIS A 296 4.61 13.90 3.67
C HIS A 296 3.59 14.81 3.00
N HIS A 297 3.37 14.59 1.71
CA HIS A 297 2.42 15.37 0.93
C HIS A 297 1.00 14.89 1.26
N HIS A 298 0.11 15.83 1.62
CA HIS A 298 -1.32 15.58 1.56
C HIS A 298 -1.73 15.54 0.08
N HIS A 299 -2.60 14.61 -0.30
CA HIS A 299 -3.19 14.65 -1.64
C HIS A 299 -3.94 15.99 -1.75
N PRO A 300 -3.60 16.88 -2.70
CA PRO A 300 -4.32 18.14 -2.82
C PRO A 300 -5.74 17.82 -3.29
N ALA A 301 -6.72 17.93 -2.39
CA ALA A 301 -8.09 18.18 -2.81
C ALA A 301 -8.07 19.43 -3.68
N HIS A 302 -8.75 19.39 -4.83
CA HIS A 302 -8.86 20.50 -5.77
C HIS A 302 -9.04 21.84 -5.03
N ASP A 303 -8.00 22.67 -4.99
CA ASP A 303 -8.15 24.08 -4.63
C ASP A 303 -9.12 24.69 -5.65
N PRO A 304 -10.26 25.26 -5.24
CA PRO A 304 -11.09 26.01 -6.16
C PRO A 304 -10.27 27.21 -6.64
N GLU A 305 -10.17 27.38 -7.96
CA GLU A 305 -9.48 28.51 -8.57
C GLU A 305 -9.87 29.82 -7.85
N PRO A 306 -8.91 30.71 -7.55
CA PRO A 306 -9.23 31.99 -6.96
C PRO A 306 -10.09 32.77 -7.96
N SER A 307 -11.34 33.02 -7.57
CA SER A 307 -12.26 33.86 -8.32
C SER A 307 -11.63 35.24 -8.52
N HIS A 308 -11.35 35.57 -9.79
CA HIS A 308 -11.01 36.92 -10.23
C HIS A 308 -12.24 37.85 -10.21
#